data_AF-A0AAW6Y3H3-F1
#
_entry.id   AF-A0AAW6Y3H3-F1
#
_cell.length_a   1.000
_cell.length_b   1.000
_cell.length_c   1.000
_cell.angle_alpha   90.00
_cell.angle_beta   90.00
_cell.angle_gamma   90.00
#
_symmetry.space_group_name_H-M   'P 1'
#
loop_
_entity.id
_entity.type
_entity.pdbx_description
1 polymer ?
#
loop_
_entity_poly.entity_id
_entity_poly.type
_entity_poly.pdbx_seq_one_letter_code
_entity_poly.pdbx_strand_id
1 'polypeptide(L)'
;HHMTSINDTKKINETIHYVYEDGTKAHDDINGQPVIFTHDGERDEVTNKEHWNDWKSEKDSFDAVKSPEVAGYTPNADAIP
;
A
#
# COMPACT_ATOMS: atom_id res chain seq x y z
N HIS A 1 21.90 10.55 29.16
CA HIS A 1 21.07 10.95 28.01
C HIS A 1 19.75 10.23 28.16
N HIS A 2 18.63 10.96 28.17
CA HIS A 2 17.30 10.35 28.20
C HIS A 2 16.89 10.06 26.76
N MET A 3 16.49 8.82 26.51
CA MET A 3 15.97 8.38 25.21
C MET A 3 14.48 8.12 25.38
N THR A 4 13.68 8.56 24.41
CA THR A 4 12.24 8.26 24.34
C THR A 4 11.93 7.39 23.14
N SER A 5 11.08 6.39 23.33
CA SER A 5 10.61 5.56 22.22
C SER A 5 9.69 6.35 21.30
N ILE A 6 9.90 6.21 20.00
CA ILE A 6 9.08 6.78 18.95
C ILE A 6 8.65 5.69 17.99
N ASN A 7 7.51 5.88 17.32
CA ASN A 7 6.99 4.96 16.31
C ASN A 7 6.31 5.74 15.19
N ASP A 8 6.43 5.26 13.96
CA ASP A 8 5.68 5.76 12.80
C ASP A 8 5.02 4.59 12.05
N THR A 9 3.93 4.88 11.36
CA THR A 9 3.16 3.93 10.58
C THR A 9 2.81 4.55 9.24
N LYS A 10 3.13 3.84 8.16
CA LYS A 10 2.77 4.21 6.79
C LYS A 10 1.85 3.17 6.20
N LYS A 11 0.80 3.65 5.56
CA LYS A 11 -0.18 2.82 4.86
C LYS A 11 -0.07 3.08 3.37
N ILE A 12 0.24 2.04 2.60
CA ILE A 12 0.30 2.08 1.14
C ILE A 12 -1.01 1.52 0.60
N ASN A 13 -1.70 2.28 -0.26
CA ASN A 13 -2.95 1.87 -0.87
C ASN A 13 -2.73 1.57 -2.35
N GLU A 14 -3.49 0.61 -2.87
CA GLU A 14 -3.55 0.27 -4.30
C GLU A 14 -4.95 0.64 -4.82
N THR A 15 -4.99 1.26 -6.00
CA THR A 15 -6.22 1.58 -6.72
C THR A 15 -6.08 1.08 -8.16
N ILE A 16 -6.98 0.19 -8.57
CA ILE A 16 -6.99 -0.47 -9.87
C ILE A 16 -8.05 0.18 -10.73
N HIS A 17 -7.62 0.76 -11.86
CA HIS A 17 -8.49 1.41 -12.83
C HIS A 17 -8.86 0.45 -13.96
N TYR A 18 -10.15 0.36 -14.26
CA TYR A 18 -10.66 -0.46 -15.36
C TYR A 18 -11.13 0.43 -16.50
N VAL A 19 -10.42 0.34 -17.63
CA VAL A 19 -10.68 1.13 -18.83
C VAL A 19 -10.77 0.23 -20.06
N TYR A 20 -11.55 0.65 -21.05
CA TYR A 20 -11.52 0.07 -22.39
C TYR A 20 -10.31 0.58 -23.18
N GLU A 21 -10.06 -0.01 -24.35
CA GLU A 21 -8.99 0.39 -25.28
C GLU A 21 -9.08 1.87 -25.71
N ASP A 22 -10.28 2.44 -25.76
CA ASP A 22 -10.51 3.84 -26.08
C ASP A 22 -10.29 4.80 -24.89
N GLY A 23 -9.88 4.26 -23.73
CA GLY A 23 -9.62 4.99 -22.50
C GLY A 23 -10.88 5.35 -21.70
N THR A 24 -12.07 4.96 -22.16
CA THR A 24 -13.30 5.16 -21.39
C THR A 24 -13.39 4.17 -20.24
N LYS A 25 -14.11 4.55 -19.19
CA LYS A 25 -14.24 3.74 -17.98
C LYS A 25 -15.05 2.47 -18.26
N ALA A 26 -14.44 1.31 -18.02
CA ALA A 26 -15.08 0.01 -18.16
C ALA A 26 -15.77 -0.45 -16.89
N HIS A 27 -15.20 -0.13 -15.73
CA HIS A 27 -15.75 -0.43 -14.41
C HIS A 27 -15.29 0.61 -13.38
N ASP A 28 -15.97 0.67 -12.24
CA ASP A 28 -15.50 1.43 -11.07
C ASP A 28 -14.13 0.94 -10.58
N ASP A 29 -13.34 1.87 -10.06
CA ASP A 29 -12.04 1.57 -9.48
C ASP A 29 -12.21 0.60 -8.31
N ILE A 30 -11.32 -0.38 -8.23
CA ILE A 30 -11.26 -1.31 -7.09
C ILE A 30 -9.99 -1.00 -6.30
N ASN A 31 -10.13 -0.90 -4.98
CA ASN A 31 -8.98 -0.72 -4.12
C ASN A 31 -8.49 -2.07 -3.60
N GLY A 32 -7.19 -2.30 -3.70
CA GLY A 32 -6.52 -3.46 -3.11
C GLY A 32 -6.46 -3.37 -1.58
N GLN A 33 -6.10 -4.48 -0.94
CA GLN A 33 -5.85 -4.46 0.50
C GLN A 33 -4.59 -3.65 0.79
N PRO A 34 -4.65 -2.64 1.68
CA PRO A 34 -3.51 -1.79 1.93
C PRO A 34 -2.39 -2.53 2.66
N VAL A 35 -1.15 -2.24 2.29
CA VAL A 35 0.04 -2.75 2.99
C VAL A 35 0.48 -1.73 4.04
N ILE A 36 0.75 -2.20 5.26
CA ILE A 36 1.10 -1.36 6.41
C ILE A 36 2.57 -1.58 6.77
N PHE A 37 3.34 -0.51 6.72
CA PHE A 37 4.71 -0.47 7.20
C PHE A 37 4.76 0.26 8.53
N THR A 38 5.46 -0.32 9.49
CA THR A 38 5.72 0.27 10.80
C THR A 38 7.21 0.30 11.05
N HIS A 39 7.71 1.35 11.67
CA HIS A 39 9.05 1.33 12.25
C HIS A 39 9.07 2.02 13.61
N ASP A 40 9.95 1.53 14.44
CA ASP A 40 10.20 2.02 15.78
C ASP A 40 11.58 2.65 15.86
N GLY A 41 11.80 3.45 16.88
CA GLY A 41 13.08 4.11 17.09
C GLY A 41 13.14 4.79 18.44
N GLU A 42 14.21 5.56 18.63
CA GLU A 42 14.43 6.34 19.83
C GLU A 42 14.82 7.76 19.49
N ARG A 43 14.35 8.73 20.29
CA ARG A 43 14.76 10.14 20.22
C ARG A 43 15.58 10.51 21.45
N ASP A 44 16.76 11.07 21.23
CA ASP A 44 17.56 11.71 22.27
C ASP A 44 16.93 13.07 22.61
N GLU A 45 16.43 13.24 23.82
CA GLU A 45 15.70 14.45 24.21
C GLU A 45 16.59 15.70 24.37
N VAL A 46 17.89 15.52 24.52
CA VAL A 46 18.83 16.63 24.71
C VAL A 46 19.21 17.24 23.35
N THR A 47 19.39 16.38 22.35
CA THR A 47 19.85 16.77 21.01
C THR A 47 18.72 16.80 19.97
N ASN A 48 17.54 16.26 20.31
CA ASN A 48 16.41 16.02 19.41
C ASN A 48 16.76 15.15 18.18
N LYS A 49 17.82 14.34 18.27
CA LYS A 49 18.19 13.40 17.21
C LYS A 49 17.37 12.12 17.32
N GLU A 50 16.90 11.64 16.17
CA GLU A 50 16.13 10.41 16.06
C GLU A 50 16.99 9.30 15.45
N HIS A 51 16.89 8.12 16.05
CA HIS A 51 17.51 6.90 15.60
C HIS A 51 16.40 5.90 15.27
N TRP A 52 16.12 5.75 13.97
CA TRP A 52 15.08 4.87 13.46
C TRP A 52 15.63 3.49 13.13
N ASN A 53 14.86 2.45 13.47
CA ASN A 53 15.07 1.10 12.98
C ASN A 53 14.47 0.94 11.57
N ASP A 54 14.81 -0.18 10.93
CA ASP A 54 14.29 -0.52 9.61
C ASP A 54 12.76 -0.69 9.63
N TRP A 55 12.14 -0.38 8.48
CA TRP A 55 10.72 -0.62 8.26
C TRP A 55 10.39 -2.10 8.31
N LYS A 56 9.31 -2.42 9.00
CA LYS A 56 8.74 -3.76 9.12
C LYS A 56 7.33 -3.75 8.54
N SER A 57 6.99 -4.81 7.83
CA SER A 57 5.63 -5.09 7.37
C SER A 57 5.42 -6.60 7.42
N GLU A 58 4.16 -7.02 7.56
CA GLU A 58 3.79 -8.43 7.44
C GLU A 58 3.77 -8.90 5.98
N LYS A 59 3.65 -7.95 5.04
CA LYS A 59 3.62 -8.20 3.59
C LYS A 59 4.48 -7.18 2.85
N ASP A 60 5.17 -7.61 1.81
CA ASP A 60 5.93 -6.77 0.88
C ASP A 60 5.24 -6.59 -0.47
N SER A 61 4.13 -7.29 -0.71
CA SER A 61 3.28 -7.16 -1.90
C SER A 61 1.80 -6.93 -1.52
N PHE A 62 1.03 -6.46 -2.49
CA PHE A 62 -0.43 -6.44 -2.40
C PHE A 62 -0.99 -7.87 -2.51
N ASP A 63 -2.25 -8.03 -2.11
CA ASP A 63 -2.98 -9.27 -2.34
C ASP A 63 -3.64 -9.21 -3.72
N ALA A 64 -3.72 -10.36 -4.39
CA ALA A 64 -4.30 -10.43 -5.71
C ALA A 64 -5.77 -9.96 -5.72
N VAL A 65 -6.09 -9.02 -6.61
CA VAL A 65 -7.45 -8.53 -6.84
C VAL A 65 -8.00 -9.12 -8.14
N LYS A 66 -9.10 -9.85 -8.05
CA LYS A 66 -9.76 -10.43 -9.23
C LYS A 66 -10.45 -9.32 -10.05
N SER A 67 -10.21 -9.32 -11.36
CA SER A 67 -10.87 -8.40 -12.27
C SER A 67 -12.38 -8.67 -12.37
N PRO A 68 -13.21 -7.62 -12.44
CA PRO A 68 -14.65 -7.76 -12.60
C PRO A 68 -14.98 -8.31 -13.99
N GLU A 69 -16.07 -9.08 -14.07
CA GLU A 69 -16.62 -9.51 -15.35
C GLU A 69 -17.40 -8.36 -16.01
N VAL A 70 -17.01 -7.98 -17.22
CA VAL A 70 -17.72 -7.01 -18.04
C VAL A 70 -18.31 -7.75 -19.24
N ALA A 71 -19.64 -7.78 -19.35
CA ALA A 71 -20.32 -8.59 -20.36
C ALA A 71 -19.87 -8.24 -21.79
N GLY A 72 -19.38 -9.24 -22.53
CA GLY A 72 -18.86 -9.05 -23.89
C GLY A 72 -17.39 -8.66 -23.98
N TYR A 73 -16.69 -8.54 -22.84
CA TYR A 73 -15.27 -8.17 -22.78
C TYR A 73 -14.49 -9.15 -21.91
N THR A 74 -13.22 -9.38 -22.28
CA THR A 74 -12.25 -10.14 -21.48
C THR A 74 -11.23 -9.15 -20.93
N PRO A 75 -10.99 -9.13 -19.60
CA PRO A 75 -9.97 -8.25 -19.03
C PRO A 75 -8.57 -8.69 -19.50
N ASN A 76 -7.64 -7.73 -19.61
CA ASN A 76 -6.25 -8.02 -19.99
C ASN A 76 -5.53 -8.88 -18.92
N ALA A 77 -5.93 -8.72 -17.66
CA ALA A 77 -5.48 -9.56 -16.56
C ALA A 77 -6.69 -10.08 -15.77
N ASP A 78 -6.79 -11.39 -15.57
CA ASP A 78 -7.85 -12.01 -14.76
C ASP A 78 -7.73 -11.63 -13.27
N ALA A 79 -6.51 -11.36 -12.81
CA ALA A 79 -6.22 -10.81 -11.49
C ALA A 79 -4.98 -9.88 -11.55
N ILE A 80 -5.01 -8.82 -10.75
CA ILE A 80 -3.87 -7.92 -10.51
C ILE A 80 -3.13 -8.46 -9.26
N PRO A 81 -1.85 -8.85 -9.36
CA PRO A 81 -1.08 -9.41 -8.25
C PRO A 81 -0.58 -8.35 -7.25
#